data_AF-A0A261BWM7-F1
#
_entry.id   AF-A0A261BWM7-F1
#
_cell.length_a   1.000
_cell.length_b   1.000
_cell.length_c   1.000
_cell.angle_alpha   90.00
_cell.angle_beta   90.00
_cell.angle_gamma   90.00
#
_symmetry.space_group_name_H-M   'P 1'
#
loop_
_entity.id
_entity.type
_entity.pdbx_description
1 polymer ?
#
loop_
_entity_poly.entity_id
_entity_poly.type
_entity_poly.pdbx_seq_one_letter_code
_entity_poly.pdbx_strand_id
1 'polypeptide(L)'
;IDLSMTSRPVKRLLTAYKTHTIQLTWDFNQTKDAKSLESFGKELARLLSAYMTVTLTFDNDDEDQNLLFCILENHGVKQDYERTINGVRAPLAMRKRKKRMLFEIAGGEDREVDLKFMEDLTEHIKSIFYIDTYNVSYDLISNFDFFGAFFWKYSGKKFGKLDISPPSDVEFNEDQIRMIFNELEVDDLCLEIESDCELIQGLNLNSKKLKIWNTGYLSIEDVQESKCEKIEITFPGRLNVDRYLIKTINLWKTGKKLSNLKRLKFKRGGWSEEEHEEDKKAFFEKAGNLGIRRHESAKNKCYINRDTDKAVALLAYNGDIFKMIVQNDNDEAEEKDDDDSDDSDEEEESEDEEE
;
A
#
# COMPACT_ATOMS: atom_id res chain seq x y z
N ILE A 1 -15.65 -29.81 -1.87
CA ILE A 1 -16.54 -28.85 -1.19
C ILE A 1 -17.41 -28.26 -2.28
N ASP A 2 -18.65 -28.74 -2.39
CA ASP A 2 -19.69 -28.02 -3.14
C ASP A 2 -19.98 -26.74 -2.38
N LEU A 3 -19.67 -25.59 -2.97
CA LEU A 3 -20.06 -24.26 -2.47
C LEU A 3 -21.55 -24.00 -2.73
N SER A 4 -22.38 -25.02 -2.53
CA SER A 4 -23.82 -24.91 -2.61
C SER A 4 -24.36 -24.49 -1.24
N MET A 5 -24.73 -23.21 -1.14
CA MET A 5 -25.33 -22.55 0.04
C MET A 5 -26.62 -23.21 0.54
N THR A 6 -27.21 -24.10 -0.27
CA THR A 6 -28.46 -24.77 0.05
C THR A 6 -28.25 -26.11 0.74
N SER A 7 -27.03 -26.67 0.74
CA SER A 7 -26.78 -27.96 1.37
C SER A 7 -26.83 -27.87 2.90
N ARG A 8 -27.44 -28.87 3.53
CA ARG A 8 -27.61 -28.95 4.99
C ARG A 8 -26.28 -28.93 5.78
N PRO A 9 -25.18 -29.56 5.29
CA PRO A 9 -23.86 -29.46 5.91
C PRO A 9 -23.28 -28.04 5.84
N VAL A 10 -23.44 -27.34 4.70
CA VAL A 10 -23.01 -25.95 4.55
C VAL A 10 -23.79 -25.05 5.50
N LYS A 11 -25.12 -25.15 5.58
CA LYS A 11 -25.89 -24.34 6.56
C LYS A 11 -25.45 -24.55 8.02
N ARG A 12 -25.10 -25.79 8.40
CA ARG A 12 -24.53 -26.08 9.73
C ARG A 12 -23.12 -25.48 9.89
N LEU A 13 -22.29 -25.56 8.86
CA LEU A 13 -20.98 -24.91 8.81
C LEU A 13 -21.12 -23.39 8.95
N LEU A 14 -21.99 -22.73 8.17
CA LEU A 14 -22.27 -21.29 8.24
C LEU A 14 -22.76 -20.85 9.61
N THR A 15 -23.58 -21.67 10.26
CA THR A 15 -24.06 -21.38 11.62
C THR A 15 -22.94 -21.52 12.65
N ALA A 16 -21.98 -22.43 12.43
CA ALA A 16 -20.82 -22.64 13.30
C ALA A 16 -19.65 -21.68 13.01
N TYR A 17 -19.54 -21.13 11.79
CA TYR A 17 -18.41 -20.31 11.32
C TYR A 17 -18.74 -18.82 11.15
N LYS A 18 -20.00 -18.38 11.30
CA LYS A 18 -20.37 -16.96 11.41
C LYS A 18 -19.64 -16.19 12.53
N THR A 19 -18.89 -16.90 13.37
CA THR A 19 -18.02 -16.36 14.42
C THR A 19 -16.60 -16.05 13.97
N HIS A 20 -16.18 -16.40 12.75
CA HIS A 20 -14.84 -16.12 12.25
C HIS A 20 -14.89 -14.83 11.42
N THR A 21 -14.28 -13.79 11.98
CA THR A 21 -13.89 -12.56 11.30
C THR A 21 -12.85 -12.89 10.23
N ILE A 22 -13.00 -12.32 9.04
CA ILE A 22 -12.02 -12.43 7.96
C ILE A 22 -11.76 -11.05 7.37
N GLN A 23 -10.52 -10.85 6.94
CA GLN A 23 -10.17 -9.73 6.08
C GLN A 23 -10.36 -10.15 4.62
N LEU A 24 -11.03 -9.32 3.83
CA LEU A 24 -11.22 -9.55 2.40
C LEU A 24 -10.36 -8.58 1.60
N THR A 25 -9.44 -9.13 0.80
CA THR A 25 -8.55 -8.34 -0.05
C THR A 25 -8.87 -8.59 -1.52
N TRP A 26 -9.03 -7.51 -2.29
CA TRP A 26 -9.11 -7.56 -3.75
C TRP A 26 -7.83 -6.97 -4.33
N ASP A 27 -7.12 -7.77 -5.11
CA ASP A 27 -5.93 -7.32 -5.82
C ASP A 27 -6.21 -7.32 -7.32
N PHE A 28 -6.12 -6.13 -7.91
CA PHE A 28 -6.18 -5.88 -9.33
C PHE A 28 -4.76 -5.60 -9.79
N ASN A 29 -3.96 -6.66 -9.94
CA ASN A 29 -2.55 -6.56 -10.33
C ASN A 29 -2.22 -7.49 -11.48
N GLN A 30 -1.76 -6.96 -12.61
CA GLN A 30 -1.12 -7.77 -13.66
C GLN A 30 0.27 -8.20 -13.18
N THR A 31 0.33 -9.28 -12.41
CA THR A 31 1.56 -9.79 -11.79
C THR A 31 2.63 -10.08 -12.86
N LYS A 32 3.53 -9.14 -13.13
CA LYS A 32 4.78 -9.41 -13.87
C LYS A 32 5.92 -9.79 -12.91
N ASP A 33 5.83 -9.38 -11.64
CA ASP A 33 6.92 -9.56 -10.68
C ASP A 33 6.63 -10.61 -9.60
N ALA A 34 7.54 -11.58 -9.55
CA ALA A 34 7.45 -12.83 -8.79
C ALA A 34 7.60 -12.69 -7.27
N LYS A 35 7.78 -11.48 -6.72
CA LYS A 35 8.32 -11.29 -5.35
C LYS A 35 7.33 -11.60 -4.22
N SER A 36 6.01 -11.42 -4.41
CA SER A 36 5.03 -11.78 -3.35
C SER A 36 4.67 -13.27 -3.31
N LEU A 37 5.17 -14.07 -4.25
CA LEU A 37 4.89 -15.51 -4.38
C LEU A 37 6.11 -16.40 -4.07
N GLU A 38 7.24 -15.80 -3.69
CA GLU A 38 8.48 -16.54 -3.38
C GLU A 38 8.36 -17.46 -2.16
N SER A 39 7.56 -17.08 -1.16
CA SER A 39 7.23 -17.96 -0.01
C SER A 39 6.52 -19.24 -0.43
N PHE A 40 6.00 -19.30 -1.66
CA PHE A 40 5.18 -20.38 -2.15
C PHE A 40 5.86 -21.25 -3.26
N GLY A 41 7.13 -21.01 -3.62
CA GLY A 41 7.97 -21.96 -4.39
C GLY A 41 7.69 -22.10 -5.92
N LYS A 42 8.63 -22.76 -6.62
CA LYS A 42 8.81 -22.81 -8.10
C LYS A 42 7.60 -23.23 -8.97
N GLU A 43 6.52 -23.78 -8.40
CA GLU A 43 5.32 -24.20 -9.15
C GLU A 43 4.38 -23.03 -9.49
N LEU A 44 4.64 -21.83 -8.93
CA LEU A 44 3.86 -20.61 -9.06
C LEU A 44 4.31 -19.64 -10.16
N ALA A 45 5.36 -19.98 -10.92
CA ALA A 45 5.71 -19.24 -12.13
C ALA A 45 4.55 -19.16 -13.15
N ARG A 46 3.50 -19.98 -13.01
CA ARG A 46 2.25 -19.88 -13.79
C ARG A 46 1.21 -18.90 -13.23
N LEU A 47 1.28 -18.51 -11.95
CA LEU A 47 0.49 -17.40 -11.40
C LEU A 47 1.05 -16.03 -11.76
N LEU A 48 2.20 -15.95 -12.45
CA LEU A 48 2.69 -14.74 -13.14
C LEU A 48 1.77 -14.27 -14.29
N SER A 49 0.57 -14.83 -14.38
CA SER A 49 -0.50 -14.41 -15.30
C SER A 49 -1.82 -14.19 -14.57
N ALA A 50 -1.83 -14.24 -13.23
CA ALA A 50 -2.95 -13.76 -12.46
C ALA A 50 -3.01 -12.25 -12.63
N TYR A 51 -4.19 -11.74 -12.93
CA TYR A 51 -4.42 -10.29 -13.01
C TYR A 51 -5.51 -9.83 -12.05
N MET A 52 -6.35 -10.72 -11.52
CA MET A 52 -7.31 -10.39 -10.47
C MET A 52 -7.30 -11.48 -9.40
N THR A 53 -7.28 -11.06 -8.13
CA THR A 53 -7.22 -11.97 -7.01
C THR A 53 -8.20 -11.55 -5.91
N VAL A 54 -8.87 -12.54 -5.30
CA VAL A 54 -9.57 -12.39 -4.02
C VAL A 54 -8.86 -13.23 -2.97
N THR A 55 -8.48 -12.60 -1.87
CA THR A 55 -7.84 -13.26 -0.73
C THR A 55 -8.72 -13.13 0.50
N LEU A 56 -9.00 -14.25 1.15
CA LEU A 56 -9.62 -14.28 2.47
C LEU A 56 -8.52 -14.61 3.48
N THR A 57 -8.22 -13.64 4.33
CA THR A 57 -7.27 -13.79 5.42
C THR A 57 -8.04 -14.04 6.71
N PHE A 58 -7.67 -15.10 7.42
CA PHE A 58 -8.25 -15.44 8.71
C PHE A 58 -7.34 -14.91 9.81
N ASP A 59 -7.90 -14.49 10.96
CA ASP A 59 -7.16 -13.92 12.10
C ASP A 59 -6.17 -14.89 12.80
N ASN A 60 -5.89 -16.06 12.22
CA ASN A 60 -4.86 -16.98 12.72
C ASN A 60 -3.53 -16.62 12.03
N ASP A 61 -2.43 -16.58 12.79
CA ASP A 61 -1.05 -16.22 12.34
C ASP A 61 -0.44 -17.16 11.28
N ASP A 62 -1.23 -17.99 10.60
CA ASP A 62 -0.80 -19.00 9.65
C ASP A 62 -1.28 -18.65 8.23
N GLU A 63 -0.43 -17.98 7.46
CA GLU A 63 -0.69 -17.59 6.06
C GLU A 63 -1.06 -18.78 5.16
N ASP A 64 -0.66 -20.01 5.53
CA ASP A 64 -1.01 -21.22 4.78
C ASP A 64 -2.53 -21.55 4.82
N GLN A 65 -3.29 -20.85 5.67
CA GLN A 65 -4.75 -21.00 5.79
C GLN A 65 -5.54 -20.03 4.93
N ASN A 66 -4.87 -19.05 4.30
CA ASN A 66 -5.54 -18.07 3.44
C ASN A 66 -6.19 -18.74 2.24
N LEU A 67 -7.44 -18.36 1.94
CA LEU A 67 -8.13 -18.83 0.74
C LEU A 67 -7.89 -17.84 -0.39
N LEU A 68 -7.29 -18.33 -1.47
CA LEU A 68 -6.87 -17.51 -2.60
C LEU A 68 -7.63 -17.90 -3.86
N PHE A 69 -8.25 -16.92 -4.52
CA PHE A 69 -8.95 -17.08 -5.80
C PHE A 69 -8.28 -16.21 -6.84
N CYS A 70 -7.59 -16.81 -7.81
CA CYS A 70 -6.83 -16.11 -8.85
C CYS A 70 -7.47 -16.30 -10.22
N ILE A 71 -7.82 -15.19 -10.87
CA ILE A 71 -8.21 -15.17 -12.29
C ILE A 71 -6.97 -15.02 -13.14
N LEU A 72 -6.77 -15.96 -14.06
CA LEU A 72 -5.57 -16.08 -14.90
C LEU A 72 -5.86 -15.62 -16.33
N GLU A 73 -4.88 -15.00 -17.00
CA GLU A 73 -4.98 -14.66 -18.43
C GLU A 73 -5.09 -15.91 -19.33
N ASN A 74 -4.62 -17.06 -18.85
CA ASN A 74 -4.62 -18.29 -19.63
C ASN A 74 -5.94 -19.09 -19.50
N HIS A 75 -6.67 -19.22 -20.61
CA HIS A 75 -7.91 -20.01 -20.70
C HIS A 75 -7.74 -21.53 -20.54
N GLY A 76 -6.52 -22.04 -20.34
CA GLY A 76 -6.21 -23.46 -20.19
C GLY A 76 -6.67 -24.11 -18.88
N VAL A 77 -7.30 -23.35 -17.97
CA VAL A 77 -7.87 -23.90 -16.73
C VAL A 77 -9.10 -24.75 -17.07
N LYS A 78 -8.94 -26.07 -16.99
CA LYS A 78 -10.06 -27.01 -17.12
C LYS A 78 -10.84 -27.07 -15.81
N GLN A 79 -12.16 -27.01 -15.91
CA GLN A 79 -13.05 -27.16 -14.77
C GLN A 79 -12.93 -28.57 -14.18
N ASP A 80 -12.57 -28.67 -12.90
CA ASP A 80 -12.45 -29.97 -12.22
C ASP A 80 -13.83 -30.62 -12.00
N TYR A 81 -14.85 -29.81 -11.71
CA TYR A 81 -16.24 -30.18 -11.47
C TYR A 81 -17.14 -28.95 -11.58
N GLU A 82 -18.45 -29.14 -11.81
CA GLU A 82 -19.40 -28.03 -11.85
C GLU A 82 -19.37 -27.27 -10.52
N ARG A 83 -19.12 -25.96 -10.61
CA ARG A 83 -19.07 -25.07 -9.44
C ARG A 83 -20.25 -24.13 -9.53
N THR A 84 -20.85 -23.83 -8.37
CA THR A 84 -21.86 -22.80 -8.25
C THR A 84 -21.35 -21.66 -7.39
N ILE A 85 -21.61 -20.42 -7.81
CA ILE A 85 -21.48 -19.20 -7.02
C ILE A 85 -22.90 -18.69 -6.80
N ASN A 86 -23.28 -18.44 -5.54
CA ASN A 86 -24.65 -18.07 -5.16
C ASN A 86 -25.74 -19.02 -5.69
N GLY A 87 -25.41 -20.32 -5.82
CA GLY A 87 -26.34 -21.33 -6.31
C GLY A 87 -26.58 -21.32 -7.83
N VAL A 88 -25.90 -20.44 -8.56
CA VAL A 88 -25.88 -20.39 -10.02
C VAL A 88 -24.57 -20.98 -10.52
N ARG A 89 -24.60 -21.69 -11.66
CA ARG A 89 -23.37 -22.23 -12.28
C ARG A 89 -22.38 -21.09 -12.52
N ALA A 90 -21.16 -21.27 -12.04
CA ALA A 90 -20.08 -20.31 -12.23
C ALA A 90 -19.82 -20.11 -13.74
N PRO A 91 -19.77 -18.85 -14.23
CA PRO A 91 -19.58 -18.58 -15.65
C PRO A 91 -18.15 -18.91 -16.11
N LEU A 92 -17.17 -18.87 -15.20
CA LEU A 92 -15.77 -19.16 -15.46
C LEU A 92 -15.36 -20.55 -14.92
N ALA A 93 -14.51 -21.23 -15.68
CA ALA A 93 -13.96 -22.52 -15.28
C ALA A 93 -13.03 -22.34 -14.08
N MET A 94 -13.23 -23.15 -13.04
CA MET A 94 -12.49 -23.04 -11.79
C MET A 94 -11.93 -24.42 -11.37
N ARG A 95 -10.69 -24.42 -10.89
CA ARG A 95 -9.98 -25.61 -10.39
C ARG A 95 -9.39 -25.33 -9.01
N LYS A 96 -9.50 -26.30 -8.09
CA LYS A 96 -8.80 -26.24 -6.80
C LYS A 96 -7.47 -26.98 -6.90
N ARG A 97 -6.36 -26.35 -6.50
CA ARG A 97 -5.06 -27.05 -6.43
C ARG A 97 -5.01 -27.97 -5.21
N LYS A 98 -4.47 -29.19 -5.39
CA LYS A 98 -4.54 -30.27 -4.37
C LYS A 98 -3.78 -29.99 -3.07
N LYS A 99 -2.71 -29.18 -3.12
CA LYS A 99 -1.81 -28.95 -1.99
C LYS A 99 -2.03 -27.60 -1.27
N ARG A 100 -2.90 -26.73 -1.78
CA ARG A 100 -3.07 -25.36 -1.27
C ARG A 100 -4.53 -24.95 -1.25
N MET A 101 -4.85 -23.98 -0.39
CA MET A 101 -6.14 -23.27 -0.37
C MET A 101 -6.29 -22.28 -1.55
N LEU A 102 -5.81 -22.69 -2.73
CA LEU A 102 -5.76 -21.91 -3.96
C LEU A 102 -6.76 -22.43 -4.99
N PHE A 103 -7.49 -21.50 -5.59
CA PHE A 103 -8.41 -21.69 -6.69
C PHE A 103 -7.93 -20.90 -7.90
N GLU A 104 -7.72 -21.61 -9.01
CA GLU A 104 -7.42 -21.01 -10.31
C GLU A 104 -8.71 -20.87 -11.09
N ILE A 105 -8.90 -19.72 -11.71
CA ILE A 105 -10.07 -19.38 -12.51
C ILE A 105 -9.59 -19.00 -13.91
N ALA A 106 -10.15 -19.61 -14.95
CA ALA A 106 -9.92 -19.17 -16.32
C ALA A 106 -10.50 -17.77 -16.49
N GLY A 107 -9.67 -16.79 -16.81
CA GLY A 107 -10.15 -15.48 -17.24
C GLY A 107 -11.04 -15.61 -18.47
N GLY A 108 -12.05 -14.75 -18.56
CA GLY A 108 -12.91 -14.59 -19.71
C GLY A 108 -12.17 -13.95 -20.87
N GLU A 109 -12.80 -13.97 -22.05
CA GLU A 109 -12.36 -13.17 -23.20
C GLU A 109 -12.59 -11.66 -22.98
N ASP A 110 -13.48 -11.33 -22.04
CA ASP A 110 -13.89 -9.97 -21.69
C ASP A 110 -13.74 -9.72 -20.18
N ARG A 111 -13.07 -8.62 -19.84
CA ARG A 111 -12.82 -8.19 -18.46
C ARG A 111 -14.10 -7.90 -17.69
N GLU A 112 -15.18 -7.49 -18.35
CA GLU A 112 -16.46 -7.27 -17.68
C GLU A 112 -17.00 -8.58 -17.08
N VAL A 113 -16.76 -9.72 -17.74
CA VAL A 113 -17.15 -11.04 -17.24
C VAL A 113 -16.35 -11.41 -16.00
N ASP A 114 -15.05 -11.11 -15.99
CA ASP A 114 -14.15 -11.37 -14.87
C ASP A 114 -14.50 -10.52 -13.65
N LEU A 115 -14.77 -9.22 -13.86
CA LEU A 115 -15.24 -8.32 -12.80
C LEU A 115 -16.58 -8.74 -12.25
N LYS A 116 -17.51 -9.16 -13.11
CA LYS A 116 -18.81 -9.66 -12.66
C LYS A 116 -18.67 -10.94 -11.85
N PHE A 117 -17.77 -11.83 -12.26
CA PHE A 117 -17.43 -13.03 -11.49
C PHE A 117 -16.86 -12.68 -10.12
N MET A 118 -15.95 -11.70 -10.03
CA MET A 118 -15.38 -11.22 -8.77
C MET A 118 -16.45 -10.61 -7.85
N GLU A 119 -17.40 -9.87 -8.42
CA GLU A 119 -18.55 -9.34 -7.69
C GLU A 119 -19.42 -10.47 -7.12
N ASP A 120 -19.79 -11.44 -7.95
CA ASP A 120 -20.64 -12.57 -7.52
C ASP A 120 -19.95 -13.43 -6.47
N LEU A 121 -18.63 -13.65 -6.63
CA LEU A 121 -17.79 -14.34 -5.65
C LEU A 121 -17.74 -13.57 -4.33
N THR A 122 -17.60 -12.24 -4.38
CA THR A 122 -17.62 -11.37 -3.21
C THR A 122 -18.95 -11.46 -2.45
N GLU A 123 -20.07 -11.39 -3.17
CA GLU A 123 -21.40 -11.56 -2.57
C GLU A 123 -21.54 -12.93 -1.91
N HIS A 124 -21.02 -13.97 -2.57
CA HIS A 124 -21.00 -15.31 -2.02
C HIS A 124 -20.20 -15.40 -0.72
N ILE A 125 -18.99 -14.84 -0.69
CA ILE A 125 -18.14 -14.78 0.51
C ILE A 125 -18.84 -14.05 1.65
N LYS A 126 -19.45 -12.88 1.37
CA LYS A 126 -20.23 -12.10 2.35
C LYS A 126 -21.43 -12.85 2.92
N SER A 127 -22.00 -13.78 2.16
CA SER A 127 -23.11 -14.62 2.65
C SER A 127 -22.65 -15.71 3.63
N ILE A 128 -21.34 -15.98 3.66
CA ILE A 128 -20.71 -17.07 4.43
C ILE A 128 -20.00 -16.54 5.67
N PHE A 129 -19.18 -15.50 5.52
CA PHE A 129 -18.29 -14.97 6.55
C PHE A 129 -18.69 -13.58 7.01
N TYR A 130 -18.29 -13.22 8.24
CA TYR A 130 -18.31 -11.83 8.69
C TYR A 130 -16.98 -11.18 8.28
N ILE A 131 -17.06 -10.12 7.48
CA ILE A 131 -15.88 -9.39 7.03
C ILE A 131 -15.67 -8.20 7.97
N ASP A 132 -14.55 -8.19 8.67
CA ASP A 132 -14.17 -7.11 9.57
C ASP A 132 -13.49 -5.96 8.81
N THR A 133 -12.66 -6.31 7.83
CA THR A 133 -11.79 -5.39 7.13
C THR A 133 -11.81 -5.67 5.63
N TYR A 134 -11.88 -4.60 4.84
CA TYR A 134 -11.77 -4.64 3.39
C TYR A 134 -10.46 -3.99 2.96
N ASN A 135 -9.72 -4.66 2.07
CA ASN A 135 -8.49 -4.16 1.49
C ASN A 135 -8.58 -4.17 -0.03
N VAL A 136 -7.97 -3.17 -0.67
CA VAL A 136 -7.90 -3.08 -2.14
C VAL A 136 -6.48 -2.75 -2.54
N SER A 137 -5.96 -3.46 -3.53
CA SER A 137 -4.77 -3.09 -4.28
C SER A 137 -5.11 -2.96 -5.76
N TYR A 138 -4.75 -1.83 -6.37
CA TYR A 138 -4.86 -1.59 -7.80
C TYR A 138 -3.51 -1.21 -8.36
N ASP A 139 -2.93 -2.11 -9.15
CA ASP A 139 -1.56 -2.05 -9.62
C ASP A 139 -1.47 -2.56 -11.07
N LEU A 140 -0.75 -1.90 -11.97
CA LEU A 140 -0.39 -2.41 -13.31
C LEU A 140 -1.51 -2.92 -14.27
N ILE A 141 -2.80 -2.83 -13.95
CA ILE A 141 -3.89 -3.15 -14.90
C ILE A 141 -4.34 -1.89 -15.63
N SER A 142 -4.05 -1.81 -16.92
CA SER A 142 -4.67 -0.81 -17.80
C SER A 142 -6.08 -1.25 -18.23
N ASN A 143 -6.95 -0.27 -18.56
CA ASN A 143 -8.33 -0.49 -19.01
C ASN A 143 -9.28 -1.08 -17.95
N PHE A 144 -9.12 -0.66 -16.70
CA PHE A 144 -10.02 -0.99 -15.60
C PHE A 144 -10.71 0.28 -15.09
N ASP A 145 -12.05 0.30 -15.06
CA ASP A 145 -12.79 1.36 -14.37
C ASP A 145 -12.75 1.14 -12.86
N PHE A 146 -11.64 1.57 -12.25
CA PHE A 146 -11.40 1.45 -10.81
C PHE A 146 -12.52 2.11 -10.00
N PHE A 147 -13.01 3.29 -10.42
CA PHE A 147 -14.03 4.04 -9.68
C PHE A 147 -15.47 3.54 -9.91
N GLY A 148 -15.73 2.86 -11.03
CA GLY A 148 -16.98 2.14 -11.30
C GLY A 148 -17.05 0.73 -10.69
N ALA A 149 -15.97 0.24 -10.09
CA ALA A 149 -15.87 -1.12 -9.60
C ALA A 149 -16.80 -1.46 -8.42
N PHE A 150 -17.15 -2.74 -8.29
CA PHE A 150 -18.13 -3.21 -7.31
C PHE A 150 -17.69 -3.04 -5.84
N PHE A 151 -16.39 -3.03 -5.56
CA PHE A 151 -15.89 -3.07 -4.17
C PHE A 151 -16.28 -1.82 -3.37
N TRP A 152 -16.46 -0.66 -4.01
CA TRP A 152 -16.95 0.57 -3.37
C TRP A 152 -18.31 0.39 -2.69
N LYS A 153 -19.20 -0.42 -3.30
CA LYS A 153 -20.53 -0.74 -2.77
C LYS A 153 -20.45 -1.61 -1.53
N TYR A 154 -19.46 -2.50 -1.45
CA TYR A 154 -19.37 -3.49 -0.37
C TYR A 154 -18.62 -3.00 0.86
N SER A 155 -17.63 -2.12 0.68
CA SER A 155 -16.79 -1.59 1.78
C SER A 155 -17.48 -0.48 2.58
N GLY A 156 -18.52 0.16 2.02
CA GLY A 156 -19.17 1.31 2.65
C GLY A 156 -18.23 2.51 2.80
N LYS A 157 -17.28 2.66 1.87
CA LYS A 157 -16.20 3.67 1.89
C LYS A 157 -15.21 3.54 3.06
N LYS A 158 -15.13 2.37 3.69
CA LYS A 158 -14.15 2.07 4.75
C LYS A 158 -13.17 0.99 4.32
N PHE A 159 -11.88 1.23 4.49
CA PHE A 159 -10.83 0.29 4.11
C PHE A 159 -9.78 0.17 5.22
N GLY A 160 -9.29 -1.05 5.45
CA GLY A 160 -8.10 -1.26 6.26
C GLY A 160 -6.86 -0.80 5.49
N LYS A 161 -6.69 -1.34 4.28
CA LYS A 161 -5.64 -0.92 3.35
C LYS A 161 -6.22 -0.54 1.99
N LEU A 162 -5.77 0.59 1.45
CA LEU A 162 -6.03 1.01 0.07
C LEU A 162 -4.70 1.33 -0.61
N ASP A 163 -4.36 0.54 -1.62
CA ASP A 163 -3.12 0.66 -2.40
C ASP A 163 -3.47 0.96 -3.86
N ILE A 164 -3.05 2.10 -4.38
CA ILE A 164 -3.39 2.57 -5.72
C ILE A 164 -2.09 3.02 -6.41
N SER A 165 -1.61 2.20 -7.34
CA SER A 165 -0.41 2.39 -8.14
C SER A 165 -0.66 1.95 -9.58
N PRO A 166 -1.61 2.59 -10.30
CA PRO A 166 -1.93 2.20 -11.66
C PRO A 166 -0.73 2.39 -12.61
N PRO A 167 -0.78 1.81 -13.82
CA PRO A 167 0.20 2.15 -14.85
C PRO A 167 0.14 3.65 -15.20
N SER A 168 1.27 4.18 -15.70
CA SER A 168 1.48 5.61 -15.99
C SER A 168 0.51 6.22 -17.01
N ASP A 169 -0.24 5.42 -17.76
CA ASP A 169 -1.25 5.89 -18.72
C ASP A 169 -2.62 6.17 -18.08
N VAL A 170 -2.77 5.94 -16.77
CA VAL A 170 -3.99 6.19 -16.01
C VAL A 170 -3.84 7.45 -15.15
N GLU A 171 -4.45 8.53 -15.60
CA GLU A 171 -4.46 9.81 -14.88
C GLU A 171 -5.70 9.95 -13.98
N PHE A 172 -5.50 10.52 -12.79
CA PHE A 172 -6.56 10.79 -11.82
C PHE A 172 -6.91 12.28 -11.81
N ASN A 173 -8.19 12.60 -11.93
CA ASN A 173 -8.69 13.97 -11.88
C ASN A 173 -8.94 14.47 -10.44
N GLU A 174 -9.24 15.77 -10.29
CA GLU A 174 -9.44 16.41 -8.99
C GLU A 174 -10.56 15.74 -8.18
N ASP A 175 -11.69 15.40 -8.80
CA ASP A 175 -12.83 14.79 -8.09
C ASP A 175 -12.48 13.41 -7.54
N GLN A 176 -11.73 12.62 -8.30
CA GLN A 176 -11.23 11.31 -7.89
C GLN A 176 -10.24 11.42 -6.72
N ILE A 177 -9.30 12.37 -6.78
CA ILE A 177 -8.34 12.63 -5.70
C ILE A 177 -9.08 13.11 -4.44
N ARG A 178 -10.05 14.02 -4.60
CA ARG A 178 -10.90 14.50 -3.49
C ARG A 178 -11.70 13.38 -2.87
N MET A 179 -12.29 12.48 -3.67
CA MET A 179 -12.99 11.31 -3.15
C MET A 179 -12.06 10.49 -2.24
N ILE A 180 -10.84 10.18 -2.71
CA ILE A 180 -9.88 9.36 -1.95
C ILE A 180 -9.53 10.00 -0.59
N PHE A 181 -9.20 11.29 -0.55
CA PHE A 181 -8.76 11.95 0.68
C PHE A 181 -9.91 12.39 1.60
N ASN A 182 -11.03 12.84 1.03
CA ASN A 182 -12.06 13.54 1.81
C ASN A 182 -13.30 12.69 2.08
N GLU A 183 -13.56 11.64 1.31
CA GLU A 183 -14.77 10.82 1.45
C GLU A 183 -14.52 9.41 1.99
N LEU A 184 -13.29 8.91 1.91
CA LEU A 184 -12.94 7.56 2.37
C LEU A 184 -12.40 7.58 3.80
N GLU A 185 -12.72 6.52 4.55
CA GLU A 185 -12.10 6.20 5.83
C GLU A 185 -11.10 5.07 5.58
N VAL A 186 -9.80 5.37 5.61
CA VAL A 186 -8.74 4.42 5.27
C VAL A 186 -7.70 4.39 6.38
N ASP A 187 -7.42 3.23 6.97
CA ASP A 187 -6.38 3.12 7.98
C ASP A 187 -4.96 3.22 7.38
N ASP A 188 -4.69 2.52 6.28
CA ASP A 188 -3.40 2.47 5.58
C ASP A 188 -3.57 2.83 4.09
N LEU A 189 -3.14 4.04 3.72
CA LEU A 189 -3.30 4.57 2.36
C LEU A 189 -1.95 4.67 1.65
N CYS A 190 -1.84 4.01 0.50
CA CYS A 190 -0.68 4.00 -0.38
C CYS A 190 -1.10 4.49 -1.77
N LEU A 191 -0.54 5.61 -2.25
CA LEU A 191 -0.92 6.27 -3.50
C LEU A 191 0.29 6.65 -4.35
N GLU A 192 0.41 6.03 -5.52
CA GLU A 192 1.35 6.38 -6.58
C GLU A 192 0.55 6.63 -7.86
N ILE A 193 0.03 7.85 -8.02
CA ILE A 193 -0.87 8.21 -9.11
C ILE A 193 -0.29 9.37 -9.93
N GLU A 194 -0.49 9.31 -11.24
CA GLU A 194 -0.26 10.46 -12.11
C GLU A 194 -1.50 11.36 -12.14
N SER A 195 -1.26 12.66 -12.18
CA SER A 195 -2.32 13.66 -12.24
C SER A 195 -1.77 14.94 -12.86
N ASP A 196 -2.55 15.53 -13.76
CA ASP A 196 -2.32 16.86 -14.33
C ASP A 196 -2.85 17.98 -13.42
N CYS A 197 -3.46 17.63 -12.29
CA CYS A 197 -4.05 18.59 -11.37
C CYS A 197 -2.98 19.48 -10.75
N GLU A 198 -3.26 20.78 -10.73
CA GLU A 198 -2.55 21.71 -9.86
C GLU A 198 -2.81 21.39 -8.38
N LEU A 199 -2.23 22.17 -7.48
CA LEU A 199 -2.45 22.06 -6.04
C LEU A 199 -3.94 22.09 -5.67
N ILE A 200 -4.45 20.97 -5.18
CA ILE A 200 -5.84 20.80 -4.76
C ILE A 200 -5.98 21.32 -3.34
N GLN A 201 -6.79 22.37 -3.15
CA GLN A 201 -7.01 22.95 -1.83
C GLN A 201 -7.95 22.08 -0.98
N GLY A 202 -7.62 21.90 0.30
CA GLY A 202 -8.48 21.26 1.29
C GLY A 202 -8.52 19.74 1.21
N LEU A 203 -7.37 19.11 0.93
CA LEU A 203 -7.22 17.66 1.05
C LEU A 203 -7.03 17.27 2.51
N ASN A 204 -7.75 16.24 2.95
CA ASN A 204 -7.81 15.82 4.34
C ASN A 204 -7.05 14.51 4.58
N LEU A 205 -5.80 14.62 5.02
CA LEU A 205 -4.94 13.47 5.29
C LEU A 205 -5.27 12.84 6.66
N ASN A 206 -6.31 12.01 6.70
CA ASN A 206 -6.83 11.38 7.94
C ASN A 206 -6.52 9.89 8.10
N SER A 207 -5.73 9.29 7.22
CA SER A 207 -5.31 7.91 7.39
C SER A 207 -4.36 7.74 8.57
N LYS A 208 -4.38 6.59 9.23
CA LYS A 208 -3.42 6.30 10.31
C LYS A 208 -2.00 6.23 9.76
N LYS A 209 -1.85 5.58 8.60
CA LYS A 209 -0.61 5.50 7.82
C LYS A 209 -0.86 6.02 6.41
N LEU A 210 0.13 6.73 5.89
CA LEU A 210 0.05 7.38 4.60
C LEU A 210 1.38 7.26 3.86
N LYS A 211 1.34 6.77 2.63
CA LYS A 211 2.46 6.75 1.69
C LYS A 211 2.00 7.33 0.35
N ILE A 212 2.60 8.43 -0.10
CA ILE A 212 2.20 9.12 -1.34
C ILE A 212 3.42 9.43 -2.19
N TRP A 213 3.34 9.14 -3.48
CA TRP A 213 4.27 9.57 -4.51
C TRP A 213 3.57 10.45 -5.54
N ASN A 214 4.37 11.12 -6.40
CA ASN A 214 3.86 12.00 -7.45
C ASN A 214 2.93 13.10 -6.93
N THR A 215 3.34 13.79 -5.87
CA THR A 215 2.46 14.64 -5.05
C THR A 215 2.25 16.06 -5.62
N GLY A 216 2.20 16.24 -6.94
CA GLY A 216 2.04 17.57 -7.57
C GLY A 216 0.77 18.31 -7.13
N TYR A 217 -0.25 17.55 -6.77
CA TYR A 217 -1.56 18.01 -6.31
C TYR A 217 -1.66 18.29 -4.80
N LEU A 218 -0.62 17.98 -4.01
CA LEU A 218 -0.64 18.07 -2.54
C LEU A 218 0.27 19.20 -2.03
N SER A 219 -0.24 20.02 -1.10
CA SER A 219 0.59 21.02 -0.42
C SER A 219 1.22 20.46 0.86
N ILE A 220 2.38 20.99 1.25
CA ILE A 220 2.97 20.69 2.56
C ILE A 220 2.08 21.17 3.71
N GLU A 221 1.26 22.20 3.47
CA GLU A 221 0.31 22.70 4.45
C GLU A 221 -0.75 21.63 4.76
N ASP A 222 -1.24 20.87 3.77
CA ASP A 222 -2.14 19.73 4.00
C ASP A 222 -1.46 18.68 4.89
N VAL A 223 -0.19 18.38 4.63
CA VAL A 223 0.63 17.47 5.47
C VAL A 223 0.75 17.97 6.90
N GLN A 224 0.95 19.28 7.08
CA GLN A 224 1.06 19.91 8.40
C GLN A 224 -0.25 19.86 9.19
N GLU A 225 -1.41 19.85 8.52
CA GLU A 225 -2.73 19.71 9.15
C GLU A 225 -3.12 18.26 9.43
N SER A 226 -2.36 17.28 8.92
CA SER A 226 -2.66 15.87 9.06
C SER A 226 -2.69 15.39 10.51
N LYS A 227 -3.49 14.35 10.74
CA LYS A 227 -3.60 13.66 12.03
C LYS A 227 -2.98 12.26 12.02
N CYS A 228 -2.24 11.94 10.96
CA CYS A 228 -1.63 10.64 10.74
C CYS A 228 -0.58 10.29 11.80
N GLU A 229 -0.39 8.99 12.04
CA GLU A 229 0.68 8.48 12.88
C GLU A 229 1.96 8.22 12.06
N LYS A 230 1.84 7.75 10.82
CA LYS A 230 2.97 7.51 9.91
C LYS A 230 2.72 8.18 8.58
N ILE A 231 3.67 8.98 8.12
CA ILE A 231 3.60 9.73 6.85
C ILE A 231 4.89 9.50 6.07
N GLU A 232 4.77 9.10 4.82
CA GLU A 232 5.85 9.06 3.84
C GLU A 232 5.37 9.73 2.55
N ILE A 233 6.08 10.78 2.12
CA ILE A 233 5.68 11.58 0.95
C ILE A 233 6.90 11.84 0.07
N THR A 234 6.76 11.58 -1.22
CA THR A 234 7.77 11.90 -2.24
C THR A 234 7.31 13.12 -3.05
N PHE A 235 7.96 14.26 -2.81
CA PHE A 235 7.64 15.54 -3.47
C PHE A 235 8.37 15.68 -4.80
N PRO A 236 7.75 16.23 -5.86
CA PRO A 236 8.38 16.36 -7.18
C PRO A 236 9.56 17.35 -7.24
N GLY A 237 9.77 18.15 -6.20
CA GLY A 237 10.79 19.21 -6.18
C GLY A 237 11.58 19.27 -4.89
N ARG A 238 12.59 20.15 -4.89
CA ARG A 238 13.47 20.40 -3.75
C ARG A 238 12.67 20.83 -2.52
N LEU A 239 12.95 20.20 -1.38
CA LEU A 239 12.35 20.54 -0.10
C LEU A 239 12.99 21.82 0.46
N ASN A 240 12.22 22.89 0.55
CA ASN A 240 12.70 24.11 1.20
C ASN A 240 12.89 23.88 2.71
N VAL A 241 14.14 23.94 3.16
CA VAL A 241 14.53 23.70 4.56
C VAL A 241 13.70 24.54 5.54
N ASP A 242 13.54 25.84 5.27
CA ASP A 242 12.90 26.77 6.23
C ASP A 242 11.39 26.60 6.25
N ARG A 243 10.79 26.72 5.06
CA ARG A 243 9.35 26.75 4.89
C ARG A 243 8.73 25.40 5.21
N TYR A 244 9.44 24.30 4.90
CA TYR A 244 8.88 22.95 4.98
C TYR A 244 9.44 22.18 6.17
N LEU A 245 10.76 21.97 6.25
CA LEU A 245 11.33 21.08 7.28
C LEU A 245 11.29 21.72 8.68
N ILE A 246 11.89 22.91 8.84
CA ILE A 246 11.98 23.62 10.12
C ILE A 246 10.58 23.99 10.63
N LYS A 247 9.69 24.46 9.75
CA LYS A 247 8.29 24.73 10.11
C LYS A 247 7.57 23.48 10.63
N THR A 248 7.72 22.35 9.96
CA THR A 248 7.10 21.07 10.36
C THR A 248 7.63 20.60 11.71
N ILE A 249 8.95 20.66 11.93
CA ILE A 249 9.57 20.34 13.22
C ILE A 249 9.03 21.24 14.33
N ASN A 250 8.91 22.55 14.07
CA ASN A 250 8.42 23.49 15.08
C ASN A 250 6.94 23.28 15.41
N LEU A 251 6.10 22.93 14.42
CA LEU A 251 4.69 22.59 14.65
C LEU A 251 4.54 21.36 15.55
N TRP A 252 5.35 20.31 15.31
CA TRP A 252 5.40 19.13 16.15
C TRP A 252 5.96 19.45 17.54
N LYS A 253 7.08 20.18 17.62
CA LYS A 253 7.75 20.56 18.88
C LYS A 253 6.82 21.32 19.81
N THR A 254 6.04 22.25 19.27
CA THR A 254 5.09 23.05 20.06
C THR A 254 3.82 22.29 20.42
N GLY A 255 3.61 21.08 19.86
CA GLY A 255 2.40 20.28 20.03
C GLY A 255 1.16 20.89 19.37
N LYS A 256 1.32 21.93 18.53
CA LYS A 256 0.20 22.61 17.87
C LYS A 256 -0.45 21.74 16.79
N LYS A 257 0.37 20.96 16.06
CA LYS A 257 -0.06 20.03 15.00
C LYS A 257 0.83 18.79 15.03
N LEU A 258 0.44 17.76 14.28
CA LEU A 258 1.20 16.51 14.17
C LEU A 258 1.40 15.82 15.53
N SER A 259 0.48 16.00 16.48
CA SER A 259 0.63 15.49 17.85
C SER A 259 0.68 13.97 17.92
N ASN A 260 0.04 13.29 16.97
CA ASN A 260 -0.06 11.82 16.89
C ASN A 260 1.09 11.18 16.08
N LEU A 261 1.94 12.02 15.47
CA LEU A 261 2.97 11.59 14.55
C LEU A 261 4.01 10.73 15.29
N LYS A 262 4.24 9.52 14.78
CA LYS A 262 5.28 8.58 15.19
C LYS A 262 6.43 8.55 14.20
N ARG A 263 6.12 8.62 12.89
CA ARG A 263 7.14 8.60 11.82
C ARG A 263 6.75 9.55 10.68
N LEU A 264 7.73 10.31 10.21
CA LEU A 264 7.62 11.19 9.06
C LEU A 264 8.82 10.97 8.15
N LYS A 265 8.57 10.80 6.85
CA LYS A 265 9.61 10.73 5.82
C LYS A 265 9.19 11.64 4.67
N PHE A 266 10.02 12.63 4.36
CA PHE A 266 9.92 13.41 3.13
C PHE A 266 11.08 13.05 2.23
N LYS A 267 10.78 12.67 1.00
CA LYS A 267 11.75 12.37 -0.03
C LYS A 267 11.56 13.37 -1.18
N ARG A 268 12.66 13.79 -1.79
CA ARG A 268 12.65 14.46 -3.08
C ARG A 268 12.50 13.43 -4.21
N GLY A 269 11.60 13.70 -5.15
CA GLY A 269 11.45 12.98 -6.40
C GLY A 269 12.43 13.51 -7.45
N GLY A 270 12.98 12.60 -8.25
CA GLY A 270 13.96 12.88 -9.30
C GLY A 270 15.32 12.19 -9.09
N TRP A 271 16.02 11.93 -10.20
CA TRP A 271 17.28 11.18 -10.30
C TRP A 271 18.53 12.06 -10.14
N SER A 272 18.47 13.17 -9.40
CA SER A 272 19.68 13.97 -9.16
C SER A 272 20.33 13.53 -7.86
N GLU A 273 21.45 12.81 -7.95
CA GLU A 273 22.31 12.40 -6.83
C GLU A 273 23.16 13.54 -6.26
N GLU A 274 22.94 14.78 -6.70
CA GLU A 274 23.66 15.92 -6.14
C GLU A 274 23.23 16.15 -4.69
N GLU A 275 23.99 15.57 -3.77
CA GLU A 275 23.90 15.86 -2.34
C GLU A 275 23.98 17.38 -2.13
N HIS A 276 22.87 17.99 -1.74
CA HIS A 276 22.83 19.41 -1.43
C HIS A 276 23.40 19.68 -0.04
N GLU A 277 24.73 19.57 0.08
CA GLU A 277 25.48 19.87 1.31
C GLU A 277 25.14 21.26 1.89
N GLU A 278 24.81 22.23 1.03
CA GLU A 278 24.34 23.55 1.47
C GLU A 278 23.01 23.50 2.23
N ASP A 279 22.01 22.74 1.75
CA ASP A 279 20.73 22.57 2.44
C ASP A 279 20.89 21.80 3.73
N LYS A 280 21.69 20.74 3.68
CA LYS A 280 22.02 19.93 4.84
C LYS A 280 22.65 20.78 5.94
N LYS A 281 23.65 21.61 5.58
CA LYS A 281 24.28 22.55 6.51
C LYS A 281 23.27 23.57 7.04
N ALA A 282 22.48 24.18 6.16
CA ALA A 282 21.45 25.16 6.53
C ALA A 282 20.40 24.57 7.48
N PHE A 283 20.00 23.31 7.24
CA PHE A 283 19.09 22.57 8.10
C PHE A 283 19.66 22.41 9.50
N PHE A 284 20.89 21.87 9.65
CA PHE A 284 21.46 21.64 10.98
C PHE A 284 21.79 22.93 11.74
N GLU A 285 22.16 24.01 11.04
CA GLU A 285 22.36 25.32 11.64
C GLU A 285 21.05 25.87 12.23
N LYS A 286 19.96 25.84 11.45
CA LYS A 286 18.65 26.33 11.90
C LYS A 286 18.00 25.42 12.92
N ALA A 287 18.18 24.11 12.77
CA ALA A 287 17.76 23.13 13.75
C ALA A 287 18.42 23.42 15.12
N GLY A 288 19.71 23.76 15.14
CA GLY A 288 20.41 24.15 16.37
C GLY A 288 19.70 25.28 17.14
N ASN A 289 19.12 26.26 16.44
CA ASN A 289 18.39 27.37 17.05
C ASN A 289 17.06 26.95 17.70
N LEU A 290 16.52 25.76 17.38
CA LEU A 290 15.33 25.19 18.02
C LEU A 290 15.65 24.42 19.33
N GLY A 291 16.89 24.49 19.81
CA GLY A 291 17.35 23.74 20.98
C GLY A 291 17.63 22.25 20.69
N ILE A 292 17.85 21.93 19.42
CA ILE A 292 18.11 20.57 18.94
C ILE A 292 19.56 20.19 19.28
N ARG A 293 19.74 18.99 19.81
CA ARG A 293 21.06 18.45 20.20
C ARG A 293 21.59 17.51 19.13
N ARG A 294 22.87 17.62 18.75
CA ARG A 294 23.47 16.68 17.81
C ARG A 294 23.50 15.28 18.41
N HIS A 295 23.28 14.27 17.57
CA HIS A 295 23.49 12.89 17.94
C HIS A 295 24.98 12.63 18.13
N GLU A 296 25.37 12.04 19.26
CA GLU A 296 26.80 11.89 19.62
C GLU A 296 27.55 10.94 18.68
N SER A 297 26.90 9.89 18.21
CA SER A 297 27.52 8.84 17.37
C SER A 297 27.22 8.91 15.88
N ALA A 298 26.41 9.85 15.38
CA ALA A 298 25.95 9.84 13.99
C ALA A 298 26.01 11.23 13.34
N LYS A 299 26.79 11.33 12.25
CA LYS A 299 26.73 12.48 11.35
C LYS A 299 25.30 12.57 10.78
N ASN A 300 24.76 13.78 10.67
CA ASN A 300 23.45 14.06 10.09
C ASN A 300 22.24 13.60 10.92
N LYS A 301 22.41 13.35 12.21
CA LYS A 301 21.31 13.04 13.12
C LYS A 301 21.28 14.02 14.29
N CYS A 302 20.08 14.33 14.77
CA CYS A 302 19.90 15.20 15.91
C CYS A 302 18.58 14.93 16.65
N TYR A 303 18.51 15.34 17.92
CA TYR A 303 17.39 15.09 18.81
C TYR A 303 16.66 16.37 19.15
N ILE A 304 15.33 16.26 19.24
CA ILE A 304 14.48 17.34 19.69
C ILE A 304 13.43 16.83 20.68
N ASN A 305 13.20 17.62 21.73
CA ASN A 305 12.15 17.33 22.70
C ASN A 305 10.92 18.18 22.36
N ARG A 306 9.76 17.54 22.38
CA ARG A 306 8.47 18.22 22.34
C ARG A 306 8.24 19.00 23.62
N ASP A 307 7.74 20.23 23.50
CA ASP A 307 7.64 21.15 24.62
C ASP A 307 6.57 20.73 25.63
N THR A 308 5.49 20.11 25.12
CA THR A 308 4.28 19.77 25.88
C THR A 308 4.47 18.59 26.82
N ASP A 309 5.07 17.49 26.36
CA ASP A 309 5.14 16.22 27.10
C ASP A 309 6.54 15.58 27.09
N LYS A 310 7.53 16.30 26.58
CA LYS A 310 8.93 15.86 26.52
C LYS A 310 9.18 14.63 25.66
N ALA A 311 8.24 14.22 24.81
CA ALA A 311 8.48 13.21 23.78
C ALA A 311 9.72 13.59 22.95
N VAL A 312 10.56 12.60 22.65
CA VAL A 312 11.82 12.81 21.94
C VAL A 312 11.66 12.36 20.50
N ALA A 313 12.14 13.18 19.56
CA ALA A 313 12.23 12.78 18.16
C ALA A 313 13.68 12.78 17.68
N LEU A 314 14.05 11.72 16.97
CA LEU A 314 15.26 11.61 16.18
C LEU A 314 15.00 12.18 14.78
N LEU A 315 15.74 13.20 14.42
CA LEU A 315 15.73 13.83 13.11
C LEU A 315 16.97 13.37 12.32
N ALA A 316 16.78 13.04 11.05
CA ALA A 316 17.86 12.75 10.12
C ALA A 316 17.62 13.46 8.79
N TYR A 317 18.67 14.05 8.21
CA TYR A 317 18.58 14.71 6.91
C TYR A 317 19.90 14.61 6.15
N ASN A 318 19.87 14.02 4.95
CA ASN A 318 21.06 13.86 4.10
C ASN A 318 21.12 14.85 2.92
N GLY A 319 20.10 15.70 2.72
CA GLY A 319 19.98 16.60 1.57
C GLY A 319 18.73 16.30 0.74
N ASP A 320 18.39 15.02 0.57
CA ASP A 320 17.25 14.60 -0.24
C ASP A 320 16.12 13.95 0.57
N ILE A 321 16.49 13.29 1.67
CA ILE A 321 15.57 12.55 2.52
C ILE A 321 15.62 13.14 3.93
N PHE A 322 14.49 13.67 4.37
CA PHE A 322 14.25 14.06 5.75
C PHE A 322 13.45 12.95 6.45
N LYS A 323 13.95 12.47 7.59
CA LYS A 323 13.25 11.52 8.47
C LYS A 323 13.09 12.14 9.86
N MET A 324 11.92 11.96 10.45
CA MET A 324 11.66 12.21 11.86
C MET A 324 10.99 10.97 12.46
N ILE A 325 11.59 10.43 13.53
CA ILE A 325 11.12 9.25 14.24
C ILE A 325 10.92 9.64 15.70
N VAL A 326 9.68 9.56 16.19
CA VAL A 326 9.36 9.83 17.59
C VAL A 326 9.64 8.56 18.40
N GLN A 327 10.50 8.69 19.39
CA GLN A 327 10.83 7.62 20.32
C GLN A 327 9.68 7.47 21.31
N ASN A 328 9.09 6.28 21.36
CA ASN A 328 8.25 5.86 22.47
C ASN A 328 9.10 5.09 23.46
N ASP A 329 8.80 5.19 24.75
CA ASP A 329 9.49 4.48 25.84
C ASP A 329 9.43 2.93 25.72
N ASN A 330 8.74 2.38 24.70
CA ASN A 330 8.51 0.94 24.51
C ASN A 330 8.94 0.36 23.14
N ASP A 331 9.45 1.16 22.19
CA ASP A 331 9.73 0.69 20.83
C ASP A 331 11.25 0.58 20.56
N GLU A 332 11.97 -0.21 21.35
CA GLU A 332 13.24 -0.81 20.93
C GLU A 332 12.92 -2.11 20.18
N ALA A 333 12.72 -2.04 18.85
CA ALA A 333 12.94 -3.10 17.85
C ALA A 333 11.94 -3.06 16.68
N GLU A 334 12.02 -2.06 15.81
CA GLU A 334 11.59 -2.24 14.40
C GLU A 334 12.53 -1.42 13.49
N GLU A 335 13.81 -1.76 13.48
CA GLU A 335 14.68 -1.53 12.31
C GLU A 335 14.85 -2.88 11.58
N LYS A 336 13.96 -3.12 10.62
CA LYS A 336 14.34 -3.80 9.38
C LYS A 336 13.98 -2.84 8.25
N ASP A 337 14.96 -2.03 7.88
CA ASP A 337 14.96 -1.33 6.59
C ASP A 337 15.14 -2.43 5.51
N ASP A 338 14.08 -2.72 4.75
CA ASP A 338 14.14 -3.47 3.49
C ASP A 338 14.47 -2.49 2.35
N ASP A 339 15.67 -1.92 2.34
CA ASP A 339 16.19 -1.09 1.24
C ASP A 339 17.72 -1.28 1.16
N ASP A 340 18.15 -2.47 0.74
CA ASP A 340 19.49 -2.72 0.18
C ASP A 340 19.32 -3.54 -1.11
N SER A 341 19.10 -2.84 -2.22
CA SER A 341 19.41 -3.35 -3.56
C SER A 341 20.17 -2.27 -4.31
N ASP A 342 21.45 -2.17 -3.96
CA ASP A 342 22.47 -1.46 -4.73
C ASP A 342 23.29 -2.55 -5.43
N ASP A 343 22.76 -3.08 -6.55
CA ASP A 343 23.56 -3.84 -7.51
C ASP A 343 24.26 -2.80 -8.39
N SER A 344 25.45 -2.41 -7.96
CA SER A 344 26.41 -1.70 -8.80
C SER A 344 26.92 -2.64 -9.88
N ASP A 345 26.39 -2.46 -11.10
CA ASP A 345 27.10 -2.80 -12.33
C ASP A 345 28.29 -1.83 -12.46
N GLU A 346 29.52 -2.35 -12.34
CA GLU A 346 30.71 -1.70 -12.91
C GLU A 346 31.50 -2.70 -13.75
N GLU A 347 31.25 -2.57 -15.05
CA GLU A 347 32.19 -2.41 -16.16
C GLU A 347 33.31 -3.44 -16.46
N GLU A 348 33.40 -3.64 -17.78
CA GLU A 348 34.37 -4.39 -18.55
C GLU A 348 35.78 -3.79 -18.41
N GLU A 349 36.79 -4.65 -18.23
CA GLU A 349 38.13 -4.37 -18.75
C GLU A 349 38.52 -5.47 -19.75
N SER A 350 38.56 -5.05 -21.02
CA SER A 350 39.26 -5.70 -22.11
C SER A 350 40.77 -5.57 -21.91
N GLU A 351 41.49 -6.69 -21.87
CA GLU A 351 42.89 -6.72 -22.25
C GLU A 351 43.11 -7.87 -23.25
N ASP A 352 43.36 -7.46 -24.49
CA ASP A 352 44.11 -8.21 -25.48
C ASP A 352 45.51 -8.49 -24.92
N GLU A 353 45.93 -9.75 -24.85
CA GLU A 353 47.34 -10.11 -25.06
C GLU A 353 47.44 -11.35 -25.96
N GLU A 354 48.24 -11.18 -27.01
CA GLU A 354 48.68 -12.16 -27.99
C GLU A 354 49.54 -13.26 -27.35
N GLU A 355 49.27 -14.53 -27.69
CA GLU A 355 50.24 -15.48 -28.32
C GLU A 355 49.56 -16.80 -28.75
#